data_AF-B3NSX2-F1
#
_entry.id   AF-B3NSX2-F1
#
_cell.length_a   1.000
_cell.length_b   1.000
_cell.length_c   1.000
_cell.angle_alpha   90.00
_cell.angle_beta   90.00
_cell.angle_gamma   90.00
#
_symmetry.space_group_name_H-M   'P 1'
#
loop_
_entity.id
_entity.type
_entity.pdbx_description
1 polymer ?
#
loop_
_entity_poly.entity_id
_entity_poly.type
_entity_poly.pdbx_seq_one_letter_code
_entity_poly.pdbx_strand_id
1 'polypeptide(L)'
;MFDRSSIRIDGSIGSRVSSFTERHHRRVQQSRNKLYLHRLSRATSLVHQRPPLLNAKTLSGFDVLHEDARIFLERTNANVRLLLNLSKIKRTRGTIDFVEGPPVVPQSALPQMLHRVDLVQRHNLLLGRRLMRIHERKRGAVQRKRSSWQSQTSSLKCPSVMTNRSSLADSEVFKKYIGWDLDMPEENFELMRLLRPRIVLHFGLMDGRPLGQVVVQLYTEAAPLVVLQFVRTCLAQRSHEFAVRRIFPRLWVEGYLLSSCKNSRGEASSLSYRDPMEFDTRVVSHARFGCVLSCAKEFCVHGFPGGAINFSISFKPLPVAMGQRVGFGRVIRGDKVIEAMEAHGTKNGKISRPLLITHCEML
;
A
#
# COMPACT_ATOMS: atom_id res chain seq x y z
N MET A 1 60.30 28.70 24.62
CA MET A 1 59.88 28.47 26.02
C MET A 1 59.10 27.18 26.02
N PHE A 2 59.52 26.03 26.51
CA PHE A 2 60.50 25.62 27.54
C PHE A 2 61.18 24.33 27.03
N ASP A 3 62.49 24.28 26.95
CA ASP A 3 63.46 23.85 27.97
C ASP A 3 63.64 22.32 28.05
N ARG A 4 64.85 21.87 27.71
CA ARG A 4 65.29 20.47 27.73
C ARG A 4 66.03 20.26 29.05
N SER A 5 65.36 19.65 30.02
CA SER A 5 66.05 19.09 31.18
C SER A 5 66.09 17.56 31.09
N SER A 6 67.31 17.08 31.19
CA SER A 6 67.73 15.68 31.27
C SER A 6 67.21 15.01 32.54
N ILE A 7 66.72 13.78 32.41
CA ILE A 7 66.68 12.82 33.52
C ILE A 7 67.62 11.68 33.15
N ARG A 8 68.73 11.57 33.88
CA ARG A 8 69.55 10.37 33.95
C ARG A 8 68.97 9.48 35.04
N ILE A 9 68.72 8.21 34.73
CA ILE A 9 68.76 7.13 35.72
C ILE A 9 69.66 6.05 35.14
N ASP A 10 70.61 5.69 35.99
CA ASP A 10 71.70 4.75 35.78
C ASP A 10 71.22 3.30 35.91
N GLY A 11 71.95 2.38 35.27
CA GLY A 11 72.09 0.99 35.69
C GLY A 11 70.93 0.01 35.46
N SER A 12 71.04 -0.80 34.40
CA SER A 12 70.94 -2.27 34.51
C SER A 12 71.29 -2.93 33.16
N ILE A 13 72.44 -3.61 33.15
CA ILE A 13 72.93 -4.48 32.10
C ILE A 13 71.96 -5.67 31.96
N GLY A 14 71.24 -5.69 30.84
CA GLY A 14 70.42 -6.81 30.42
C GLY A 14 70.60 -7.02 28.93
N SER A 15 71.47 -7.96 28.57
CA SER A 15 71.63 -8.54 27.24
C SER A 15 70.30 -8.65 26.49
N ARG A 16 70.16 -7.91 25.39
CA ARG A 16 69.15 -8.18 24.37
C ARG A 16 69.78 -8.06 23.00
N VAL A 17 70.42 -9.14 22.56
CA VAL A 17 70.60 -9.40 21.15
C VAL A 17 69.19 -9.56 20.56
N SER A 18 68.61 -8.46 20.07
CA SER A 18 67.31 -8.49 19.42
C SER A 18 67.38 -9.51 18.29
N SER A 19 66.53 -10.53 18.32
CA SER A 19 66.53 -11.59 17.31
C SER A 19 66.34 -10.98 15.92
N PHE A 20 66.86 -11.66 14.89
CA PHE A 20 66.67 -11.26 13.50
C PHE A 20 65.19 -11.01 13.16
N THR A 21 64.29 -11.80 13.75
CA THR A 21 62.83 -11.65 13.63
C THR A 21 62.31 -10.34 14.21
N GLU A 22 62.85 -9.88 15.34
CA GLU A 22 62.44 -8.63 15.99
C GLU A 22 62.91 -7.40 15.19
N ARG A 23 64.12 -7.46 14.63
CA ARG A 23 64.62 -6.42 13.70
C ARG A 23 63.82 -6.38 12.40
N HIS A 24 63.46 -7.53 11.85
CA HIS A 24 62.61 -7.62 10.66
C HIS A 24 61.21 -7.05 10.94
N HIS A 25 60.59 -7.41 12.07
CA HIS A 25 59.29 -6.85 12.47
C HIS A 25 59.35 -5.32 12.64
N ARG A 26 60.39 -4.77 13.28
CA ARG A 26 60.55 -3.32 13.39
C ARG A 26 60.71 -2.64 12.03
N ARG A 27 61.48 -3.22 11.09
CA ARG A 27 61.61 -2.68 9.72
C ARG A 27 60.29 -2.74 8.95
N VAL A 28 59.54 -3.84 9.05
CA VAL A 28 58.21 -3.99 8.42
C VAL A 28 57.19 -3.03 9.04
N GLN A 29 57.28 -2.78 10.34
CA GLN A 29 56.40 -1.85 11.02
C GLN A 29 56.74 -0.39 10.66
N GLN A 30 58.03 -0.05 10.53
CA GLN A 30 58.48 1.23 10.00
C GLN A 30 58.07 1.44 8.54
N SER A 31 58.15 0.41 7.70
CA SER A 31 57.71 0.50 6.30
C SER A 31 56.19 0.66 6.19
N ARG A 32 55.42 -0.06 7.01
CA ARG A 32 53.96 0.12 7.14
C ARG A 32 53.59 1.53 7.62
N ASN A 33 54.33 2.08 8.57
CA ASN A 33 54.06 3.42 9.12
C ASN A 33 54.36 4.52 8.08
N LYS A 34 55.46 4.38 7.31
CA LYS A 34 55.73 5.26 6.16
C LYS A 34 54.62 5.19 5.10
N LEU A 35 54.12 3.99 4.82
CA LEU A 35 53.00 3.77 3.89
C LEU A 35 51.68 4.38 4.40
N TYR A 36 51.43 4.30 5.70
CA TYR A 36 50.27 4.91 6.34
C TYR A 36 50.33 6.46 6.27
N LEU A 37 51.47 7.05 6.59
CA LEU A 37 51.67 8.51 6.49
C LEU A 37 51.54 9.01 5.04
N HIS A 38 52.02 8.25 4.06
CA HIS A 38 51.82 8.57 2.64
C HIS A 38 50.37 8.41 2.17
N ARG A 39 49.58 7.53 2.79
CA ARG A 39 48.13 7.43 2.53
C ARG A 39 47.37 8.60 3.15
N LEU A 40 47.76 9.01 4.37
CA LEU A 40 47.22 10.19 5.04
C LEU A 40 47.51 11.47 4.25
N SER A 41 48.72 11.64 3.73
CA SER A 41 49.08 12.83 2.94
C SER A 41 48.34 12.92 1.60
N ARG A 42 47.88 11.78 1.06
CA ARG A 42 47.06 11.69 -0.16
C ARG A 42 45.55 11.61 0.12
N ALA A 43 45.15 11.55 1.38
CA ALA A 43 43.74 11.51 1.75
C ALA A 43 43.16 12.92 1.65
N THR A 44 42.33 13.16 0.64
CA THR A 44 41.54 14.38 0.52
C THR A 44 40.19 14.19 1.19
N SER A 45 39.73 15.20 1.91
CA SER A 45 38.38 15.20 2.50
C SER A 45 37.34 15.19 1.38
N LEU A 46 36.51 14.15 1.32
CA LEU A 46 35.35 14.05 0.43
C LEU A 46 34.17 14.95 0.87
N VAL A 47 34.44 16.00 1.66
CA VAL A 47 33.43 17.00 1.98
C VAL A 47 33.32 17.95 0.79
N HIS A 48 32.18 17.89 0.12
CA HIS A 48 31.82 18.73 -1.02
C HIS A 48 32.08 20.22 -0.70
N GLN A 49 33.06 20.84 -1.37
CA GLN A 49 33.35 22.29 -1.25
C GLN A 49 32.43 23.15 -2.12
N ARG A 50 31.41 22.56 -2.74
CA ARG A 50 30.43 23.32 -3.53
C ARG A 50 29.31 23.77 -2.59
N PRO A 51 28.94 25.06 -2.60
CA PRO A 51 27.75 25.51 -1.87
C PRO A 51 26.55 24.66 -2.33
N PRO A 52 25.66 24.26 -1.41
CA PRO A 52 24.44 23.54 -1.80
C PRO A 52 23.69 24.38 -2.81
N LEU A 53 23.20 23.75 -3.88
CA LEU A 53 22.34 24.40 -4.85
C LEU A 53 21.00 24.70 -4.15
N LEU A 54 20.91 25.87 -3.54
CA LEU A 54 19.70 26.37 -2.92
C LEU A 54 18.71 26.69 -4.04
N ASN A 55 17.67 25.88 -4.18
CA ASN A 55 16.60 26.17 -5.12
C ASN A 55 15.83 27.39 -4.57
N ALA A 56 15.99 28.55 -5.23
CA ALA A 56 15.34 29.80 -4.80
C ALA A 56 13.83 29.63 -4.60
N LYS A 57 13.17 28.75 -5.36
CA LYS A 57 11.73 28.44 -5.18
C LYS A 57 11.41 27.85 -3.81
N THR A 58 12.28 27.01 -3.24
CA THR A 58 12.09 26.40 -1.92
C THR A 58 12.45 27.33 -0.76
N LEU A 59 13.28 28.35 -1.00
CA LEU A 59 13.73 29.30 0.02
C LEU A 59 12.89 30.57 0.08
N SER A 60 12.33 31.01 -1.05
CA SER A 60 11.47 32.19 -1.13
C SER A 60 10.07 31.98 -0.55
N GLY A 61 9.71 30.77 -0.11
CA GLY A 61 8.42 30.52 0.56
C GLY A 61 7.18 30.79 -0.31
N PHE A 62 7.30 30.86 -1.63
CA PHE A 62 6.17 31.17 -2.52
C PHE A 62 5.01 30.17 -2.40
N ASP A 63 5.31 28.89 -2.15
CA ASP A 63 4.29 27.86 -1.92
C ASP A 63 3.55 28.10 -0.59
N VAL A 64 4.25 28.58 0.44
CA VAL A 64 3.66 28.96 1.73
C VAL A 64 2.78 30.20 1.57
N LEU A 65 3.26 31.22 0.82
CA LEU A 65 2.51 32.44 0.56
C LEU A 65 1.20 32.16 -0.21
N HIS A 66 1.23 31.24 -1.17
CA HIS A 66 0.04 30.85 -1.91
C HIS A 66 -0.97 30.13 -1.01
N GLU A 67 -0.50 29.26 -0.12
CA GLU A 67 -1.37 28.58 0.84
C GLU A 67 -1.94 29.55 1.89
N ASP A 68 -1.12 30.47 2.39
CA ASP A 68 -1.55 31.53 3.31
C ASP A 68 -2.59 32.46 2.65
N ALA A 69 -2.42 32.79 1.37
CA ALA A 69 -3.40 33.56 0.61
C ALA A 69 -4.73 32.82 0.48
N ARG A 70 -4.71 31.49 0.26
CA ARG A 70 -5.92 30.66 0.21
C ARG A 70 -6.61 30.61 1.58
N ILE A 71 -5.86 30.34 2.65
CA ILE A 71 -6.37 30.31 4.03
C ILE A 71 -6.96 31.68 4.40
N PHE A 72 -6.30 32.77 4.01
CA PHE A 72 -6.80 34.13 4.21
C PHE A 72 -8.14 34.36 3.48
N LEU A 73 -8.25 33.91 2.21
CA LEU A 73 -9.48 34.03 1.44
C LEU A 73 -10.64 33.22 2.06
N GLU A 74 -10.35 31.99 2.50
CA GLU A 74 -11.33 31.13 3.19
C GLU A 74 -11.83 31.76 4.49
N ARG A 75 -10.91 32.28 5.32
CA ARG A 75 -11.25 33.01 6.55
C ARG A 75 -12.07 34.26 6.26
N THR A 76 -11.71 35.00 5.21
CA THR A 76 -12.45 36.21 4.81
C THR A 76 -13.87 35.85 4.37
N ASN A 77 -14.05 34.80 3.57
CA ASN A 77 -15.36 34.30 3.17
C ASN A 77 -16.19 33.80 4.36
N ALA A 78 -15.57 33.10 5.32
CA ALA A 78 -16.22 32.69 6.55
C ALA A 78 -16.68 33.89 7.38
N ASN A 79 -15.83 34.92 7.52
CA ASN A 79 -16.17 36.16 8.21
C ASN A 79 -17.31 36.91 7.51
N VAL A 80 -17.31 36.98 6.17
CA VAL A 80 -18.41 37.58 5.39
C VAL A 80 -19.72 36.82 5.64
N ARG A 81 -19.71 35.48 5.61
CA ARG A 81 -20.90 34.68 5.91
C ARG A 81 -21.40 34.89 7.33
N LEU A 82 -20.50 34.98 8.31
CA LEU A 82 -20.84 35.31 9.69
C LEU A 82 -21.51 36.68 9.78
N LEU A 83 -20.97 37.70 9.13
CA LEU A 83 -21.57 39.04 9.11
C LEU A 83 -22.94 39.06 8.43
N LEU A 84 -23.11 38.30 7.34
CA LEU A 84 -24.42 38.14 6.68
C LEU A 84 -25.42 37.45 7.60
N ASN A 85 -25.01 36.38 8.28
CA ASN A 85 -25.86 35.68 9.26
C ASN A 85 -26.21 36.57 10.45
N LEU A 86 -25.25 37.35 10.95
CA LEU A 86 -25.46 38.27 12.05
C LEU A 86 -26.38 39.43 11.65
N SER A 87 -26.24 39.93 10.42
CA SER A 87 -27.17 40.91 9.83
C SER A 87 -28.56 40.33 9.64
N LYS A 88 -28.66 39.05 9.25
CA LYS A 88 -29.93 38.32 9.14
C LYS A 88 -30.59 38.18 10.51
N ILE A 89 -29.87 37.67 11.51
CA ILE A 89 -30.33 37.56 12.90
C ILE A 89 -30.72 38.92 13.47
N LYS A 90 -29.97 39.99 13.19
CA LYS A 90 -30.30 41.34 13.66
C LYS A 90 -31.61 41.85 13.03
N ARG A 91 -31.84 41.58 11.74
CA ARG A 91 -33.09 41.95 11.06
C ARG A 91 -34.27 41.11 11.54
N THR A 92 -34.06 39.81 11.77
CA THR A 92 -35.10 38.90 12.24
C THR A 92 -35.21 38.86 13.77
N ARG A 93 -34.38 39.59 14.53
CA ARG A 93 -34.28 39.51 16.00
C ARG A 93 -34.13 38.07 16.54
N GLY A 94 -33.56 37.17 15.76
CA GLY A 94 -33.45 35.75 16.13
C GLY A 94 -34.74 34.95 15.93
N THR A 95 -35.79 35.51 15.32
CA THR A 95 -36.84 34.68 14.73
C THR A 95 -36.24 34.00 13.50
N ILE A 96 -36.06 32.69 13.60
CA ILE A 96 -35.98 31.85 12.42
C ILE A 96 -37.39 31.98 11.84
N ASP A 97 -37.53 32.47 10.61
CA ASP A 97 -38.79 32.37 9.89
C ASP A 97 -39.09 30.87 9.75
N PHE A 98 -39.70 30.28 10.77
CA PHE A 98 -40.68 29.24 10.58
C PHE A 98 -41.79 29.95 9.83
N VAL A 99 -41.61 30.08 8.51
CA VAL A 99 -42.74 30.11 7.62
C VAL A 99 -43.56 28.92 8.11
N GLU A 100 -44.74 29.22 8.67
CA GLU A 100 -45.77 28.24 8.96
C GLU A 100 -46.08 27.56 7.63
N GLY A 101 -45.26 26.55 7.30
CA GLY A 101 -45.73 25.46 6.49
C GLY A 101 -46.98 24.92 7.18
N PRO A 102 -47.97 24.43 6.41
CA PRO A 102 -49.18 23.85 6.97
C PRO A 102 -48.79 22.90 8.11
N PRO A 103 -49.61 22.80 9.18
CA PRO A 103 -49.26 22.12 10.42
C PRO A 103 -48.52 20.84 10.09
N VAL A 104 -47.36 20.60 10.74
CA VAL A 104 -46.62 19.36 10.57
C VAL A 104 -47.52 18.24 11.09
N VAL A 105 -48.37 17.75 10.20
CA VAL A 105 -49.06 16.48 10.32
C VAL A 105 -47.93 15.51 10.63
N PRO A 106 -48.05 14.64 11.65
CA PRO A 106 -47.11 13.55 11.81
C PRO A 106 -47.19 12.73 10.52
N GLN A 107 -46.33 13.07 9.56
CA GLN A 107 -46.18 12.31 8.35
C GLN A 107 -45.54 11.03 8.84
N SER A 108 -46.36 9.98 8.92
CA SER A 108 -45.88 8.61 9.02
C SER A 108 -44.64 8.49 8.14
N ALA A 109 -43.58 7.80 8.56
CA ALA A 109 -42.39 7.64 7.73
C ALA A 109 -42.67 6.94 6.38
N LEU A 110 -43.90 6.50 6.13
CA LEU A 110 -44.38 5.81 4.94
C LEU A 110 -44.01 6.52 3.62
N PRO A 111 -44.22 7.83 3.38
CA PRO A 111 -43.85 8.44 2.11
C PRO A 111 -42.34 8.40 1.85
N GLN A 112 -41.52 8.59 2.89
CA GLN A 112 -40.06 8.48 2.80
C GLN A 112 -39.61 7.03 2.57
N MET A 113 -40.27 6.07 3.24
CA MET A 113 -40.03 4.65 3.04
C MET A 113 -40.41 4.20 1.63
N LEU A 114 -41.56 4.64 1.10
CA LEU A 114 -42.02 4.37 -0.26
C LEU A 114 -41.04 4.95 -1.28
N HIS A 115 -40.61 6.20 -1.10
CA HIS A 115 -39.60 6.80 -1.96
C HIS A 115 -38.28 6.02 -1.95
N ARG A 116 -37.85 5.54 -0.77
CA ARG A 116 -36.65 4.71 -0.64
C ARG A 116 -36.82 3.36 -1.34
N VAL A 117 -38.00 2.74 -1.25
CA VAL A 117 -38.32 1.49 -1.96
C VAL A 117 -38.26 1.70 -3.47
N ASP A 118 -38.85 2.77 -3.99
CA ASP A 118 -38.83 3.11 -5.41
C ASP A 118 -37.40 3.33 -5.92
N LEU A 119 -36.57 4.04 -5.16
CA LEU A 119 -35.15 4.24 -5.48
C LEU A 119 -34.41 2.90 -5.53
N VAL A 120 -34.58 2.04 -4.53
CA VAL A 120 -33.95 0.70 -4.50
C VAL A 120 -34.43 -0.14 -5.68
N GLN A 121 -35.72 -0.10 -6.03
CA GLN A 121 -36.27 -0.82 -7.16
C GLN A 121 -35.66 -0.34 -8.49
N ARG A 122 -35.49 0.97 -8.67
CA ARG A 122 -34.83 1.54 -9.84
C ARG A 122 -33.36 1.12 -9.94
N HIS A 123 -32.62 1.13 -8.83
CA HIS A 123 -31.23 0.66 -8.76
C HIS A 123 -31.11 -0.83 -9.10
N ASN A 124 -32.01 -1.66 -8.56
CA ASN A 124 -32.07 -3.09 -8.85
C ASN A 124 -32.37 -3.36 -10.32
N LEU A 125 -33.24 -2.58 -10.95
CA LEU A 125 -33.56 -2.69 -12.36
C LEU A 125 -32.37 -2.34 -13.26
N LEU A 126 -31.61 -1.28 -12.92
CA LEU A 126 -30.36 -0.93 -13.60
C LEU A 126 -29.31 -2.03 -13.44
N LEU A 127 -29.15 -2.55 -12.22
CA LEU A 127 -28.25 -3.67 -11.95
C LEU A 127 -28.64 -4.92 -12.76
N GLY A 128 -29.92 -5.27 -12.80
CA GLY A 128 -30.44 -6.38 -13.60
C GLY A 128 -30.10 -6.23 -15.08
N ARG A 129 -30.33 -5.04 -15.66
CA ARG A 129 -29.93 -4.73 -17.05
C ARG A 129 -28.43 -4.89 -17.28
N ARG A 130 -27.58 -4.51 -16.33
CA ARG A 130 -26.12 -4.71 -16.41
C ARG A 130 -25.75 -6.19 -16.38
N LEU A 131 -26.33 -6.95 -15.45
CA LEU A 131 -26.08 -8.39 -15.33
C LEU A 131 -26.49 -9.16 -16.60
N MET A 132 -27.63 -8.79 -17.21
CA MET A 132 -28.09 -9.37 -18.47
C MET A 132 -27.09 -9.12 -19.62
N ARG A 133 -26.60 -7.88 -19.76
CA ARG A 133 -25.56 -7.55 -20.76
C ARG A 133 -24.28 -8.38 -20.58
N ILE A 134 -23.87 -8.62 -19.34
CA ILE A 134 -22.69 -9.46 -19.04
C ILE A 134 -22.97 -10.93 -19.38
N HIS A 135 -24.17 -11.42 -19.04
CA HIS A 135 -24.56 -12.81 -19.29
C HIS A 135 -24.64 -13.13 -20.78
N GLU A 136 -25.17 -12.21 -21.59
CA GLU A 136 -25.20 -12.31 -23.06
C GLU A 136 -23.78 -12.37 -23.66
N ARG A 137 -22.86 -11.52 -23.20
CA ARG A 137 -21.44 -11.56 -23.60
C ARG A 137 -20.78 -12.90 -23.26
N LYS A 138 -21.08 -13.46 -22.08
CA LYS A 138 -20.54 -14.77 -21.64
C LYS A 138 -21.10 -15.91 -22.49
N ARG A 139 -22.40 -15.92 -22.82
CA ARG A 139 -22.99 -16.93 -23.74
C ARG A 139 -22.39 -16.85 -25.14
N GLY A 140 -22.24 -15.65 -25.71
CA GLY A 140 -21.63 -15.46 -27.03
C GLY A 140 -20.18 -15.98 -27.12
N ALA A 141 -19.40 -15.83 -26.03
CA ALA A 141 -18.04 -16.38 -25.94
C ALA A 141 -18.01 -17.91 -25.82
N VAL A 142 -18.98 -18.52 -25.14
CA VAL A 142 -19.12 -19.98 -25.02
C VAL A 142 -19.60 -20.61 -26.33
N GLN A 143 -20.48 -19.94 -27.08
CA GLN A 143 -20.99 -20.43 -28.37
C GLN A 143 -19.92 -20.38 -29.47
N ARG A 144 -19.06 -19.35 -29.49
CA ARG A 144 -17.91 -19.29 -30.42
C ARG A 144 -16.82 -20.35 -30.14
N LYS A 145 -16.74 -20.89 -28.93
CA LYS A 145 -15.80 -21.99 -28.59
C LYS A 145 -16.25 -23.38 -29.08
N ARG A 146 -17.45 -23.52 -29.64
CA ARG A 146 -17.97 -24.81 -30.16
C ARG A 146 -17.84 -24.99 -31.68
N SER A 147 -17.37 -23.99 -32.41
CA SER A 147 -17.09 -24.08 -33.84
C SER A 147 -15.62 -23.75 -34.09
N SER A 148 -14.86 -24.73 -34.59
CA SER A 148 -13.44 -24.66 -34.98
C SER A 148 -12.42 -24.88 -33.86
N TRP A 149 -11.94 -26.13 -33.76
CA TRP A 149 -10.57 -26.42 -33.36
C TRP A 149 -9.64 -26.05 -34.52
N GLN A 150 -9.39 -24.75 -34.69
CA GLN A 150 -8.19 -24.28 -35.37
C GLN A 150 -7.53 -23.25 -34.49
N SER A 151 -6.29 -23.54 -34.16
CA SER A 151 -5.37 -22.74 -33.38
C SER A 151 -5.27 -21.33 -33.94
N GLN A 152 -6.05 -20.40 -33.40
CA GLN A 152 -5.79 -18.98 -33.49
C GLN A 152 -5.86 -18.36 -32.11
N THR A 153 -4.66 -18.10 -31.59
CA THR A 153 -4.35 -17.30 -30.42
C THR A 153 -4.88 -15.88 -30.63
N SER A 154 -6.18 -15.68 -30.42
CA SER A 154 -6.76 -14.34 -30.34
C SER A 154 -6.69 -13.88 -28.89
N SER A 155 -5.76 -12.96 -28.64
CA SER A 155 -5.57 -12.31 -27.35
C SER A 155 -6.88 -11.66 -26.89
N LEU A 156 -7.59 -12.31 -25.97
CA LEU A 156 -8.54 -11.65 -25.08
C LEU A 156 -7.71 -10.72 -24.19
N LYS A 157 -7.37 -9.53 -24.72
CA LYS A 157 -6.71 -8.47 -23.97
C LYS A 157 -7.72 -8.00 -22.92
N CYS A 158 -7.58 -8.50 -21.70
CA CYS A 158 -8.02 -7.75 -20.52
C CYS A 158 -7.48 -6.32 -20.69
N PRO A 159 -8.27 -5.26 -20.44
CA PRO A 159 -7.79 -3.90 -20.56
C PRO A 159 -6.78 -3.62 -19.44
N SER A 160 -5.54 -4.08 -19.61
CA SER A 160 -4.43 -3.60 -18.81
C SER A 160 -4.12 -2.22 -19.36
N VAL A 161 -4.34 -1.19 -18.55
CA VAL A 161 -3.97 0.16 -18.92
C VAL A 161 -2.44 0.26 -18.79
N MET A 162 -1.72 -0.13 -19.84
CA MET A 162 -0.30 0.15 -19.95
C MET A 162 -0.13 1.61 -20.34
N THR A 163 0.21 2.46 -19.38
CA THR A 163 0.77 3.79 -19.68
C THR A 163 2.23 3.82 -19.26
N ASN A 164 3.00 4.72 -19.86
CA ASN A 164 4.41 4.94 -19.55
C ASN A 164 4.64 5.59 -18.18
N ARG A 165 3.60 5.74 -17.33
CA ARG A 165 3.68 6.36 -16.01
C ARG A 165 3.88 5.30 -14.94
N SER A 166 4.87 5.50 -14.07
CA SER A 166 5.25 4.60 -12.98
C SER A 166 4.33 4.65 -11.75
N SER A 167 3.53 5.71 -11.61
CA SER A 167 2.49 5.84 -10.58
C SER A 167 1.38 6.79 -11.03
N LEU A 168 0.13 6.52 -10.68
CA LEU A 168 -0.98 7.46 -10.87
C LEU A 168 -1.15 8.36 -9.64
N ALA A 169 -1.50 9.62 -9.85
CA ALA A 169 -2.03 10.45 -8.78
C ALA A 169 -3.42 9.92 -8.36
N ASP A 170 -3.78 10.03 -7.08
CA ASP A 170 -5.07 9.50 -6.57
C ASP A 170 -6.27 10.04 -7.37
N SER A 171 -6.22 11.29 -7.83
CA SER A 171 -7.25 11.92 -8.69
C SER A 171 -7.35 11.30 -10.10
N GLU A 172 -6.28 10.68 -10.61
CA GLU A 172 -6.27 10.04 -11.93
C GLU A 172 -6.70 8.57 -11.90
N VAL A 173 -6.54 7.90 -10.75
CA VAL A 173 -6.85 6.47 -10.58
C VAL A 173 -8.30 6.15 -10.93
N PHE A 174 -9.22 7.01 -10.50
CA PHE A 174 -10.65 6.78 -10.69
C PHE A 174 -11.17 7.17 -12.08
N LYS A 175 -10.36 7.85 -12.91
CA LYS A 175 -10.76 8.24 -14.27
C LYS A 175 -11.10 7.04 -15.15
N LYS A 176 -10.57 5.84 -14.85
CA LYS A 176 -10.91 4.61 -15.59
C LYS A 176 -12.37 4.17 -15.43
N TYR A 177 -13.06 4.67 -14.40
CA TYR A 177 -14.48 4.41 -14.17
C TYR A 177 -15.39 5.43 -14.86
N ILE A 178 -14.84 6.52 -15.41
CA ILE A 178 -15.62 7.49 -16.20
C ILE A 178 -16.19 6.79 -17.44
N GLY A 179 -17.47 7.03 -17.73
CA GLY A 179 -18.17 6.42 -18.86
C GLY A 179 -18.70 5.01 -18.59
N TRP A 180 -18.39 4.42 -17.42
CA TRP A 180 -19.17 3.30 -16.92
C TRP A 180 -20.47 3.82 -16.34
N ASP A 181 -21.55 3.10 -16.60
CA ASP A 181 -22.84 3.27 -15.94
C ASP A 181 -22.65 2.85 -14.47
N LEU A 182 -22.10 3.73 -13.64
CA LEU A 182 -21.81 3.55 -12.22
C LEU A 182 -22.05 4.90 -11.53
N ASP A 183 -22.94 4.94 -10.55
CA ASP A 183 -23.11 6.12 -9.69
C ASP A 183 -21.95 6.14 -8.69
N MET A 184 -20.97 6.98 -8.99
CA MET A 184 -19.79 7.16 -8.17
C MET A 184 -19.90 8.50 -7.41
N PRO A 185 -19.56 8.54 -6.12
CA PRO A 185 -19.53 9.80 -5.38
C PRO A 185 -18.64 10.85 -6.05
N GLU A 186 -19.05 12.11 -6.03
CA GLU A 186 -18.22 13.22 -6.55
C GLU A 186 -17.07 13.55 -5.59
N GLU A 187 -17.32 13.40 -4.29
CA GLU A 187 -16.32 13.68 -3.27
C GLU A 187 -15.24 12.59 -3.20
N ASN A 188 -13.97 13.02 -3.26
CA ASN A 188 -12.83 12.11 -3.20
C ASN A 188 -12.79 11.28 -1.90
N PHE A 189 -13.26 11.84 -0.78
CA PHE A 189 -13.31 11.09 0.48
C PHE A 189 -14.28 9.91 0.42
N GLU A 190 -15.47 10.12 -0.14
CA GLU A 190 -16.48 9.07 -0.30
C GLU A 190 -16.05 8.01 -1.32
N LEU A 191 -15.40 8.42 -2.41
CA LEU A 191 -14.78 7.51 -3.38
C LEU A 191 -13.76 6.58 -2.70
N MET A 192 -12.88 7.15 -1.89
CA MET A 192 -11.86 6.40 -1.18
C MET A 192 -12.48 5.45 -0.17
N ARG A 193 -13.52 5.89 0.55
CA ARG A 193 -14.28 5.04 1.48
C ARG A 193 -14.98 3.88 0.76
N LEU A 194 -15.49 4.11 -0.45
CA LEU A 194 -16.18 3.10 -1.26
C LEU A 194 -15.21 2.08 -1.87
N LEU A 195 -14.13 2.55 -2.51
CA LEU A 195 -13.23 1.73 -3.33
C LEU A 195 -11.98 1.25 -2.59
N ARG A 196 -11.67 1.82 -1.43
CA ARG A 196 -10.54 1.39 -0.62
C ARG A 196 -11.05 0.89 0.74
N PRO A 197 -11.48 -0.38 0.84
CA PRO A 197 -11.88 -0.97 2.11
C PRO A 197 -10.66 -1.23 3.00
N ARG A 198 -10.87 -1.18 4.31
CA ARG A 198 -9.86 -1.47 5.33
C ARG A 198 -10.16 -2.80 6.00
N ILE A 199 -9.13 -3.60 6.21
CA ILE A 199 -9.22 -4.87 6.93
C ILE A 199 -8.20 -4.91 8.06
N VAL A 200 -8.48 -5.70 9.08
CA VAL A 200 -7.54 -5.99 10.17
C VAL A 200 -7.17 -7.46 10.13
N LEU A 201 -5.88 -7.73 10.28
CA LEU A 201 -5.32 -9.07 10.38
C LEU A 201 -4.56 -9.19 11.71
N HIS A 202 -4.95 -10.14 12.55
CA HIS A 202 -4.30 -10.41 13.83
C HIS A 202 -3.30 -11.55 13.68
N PHE A 203 -2.02 -11.24 13.79
CA PHE A 203 -0.95 -12.23 13.70
C PHE A 203 -0.61 -12.81 15.07
N GLY A 204 -0.38 -14.12 15.10
CA GLY A 204 0.12 -14.86 16.25
C GLY A 204 1.12 -15.93 15.83
N LEU A 205 1.89 -16.42 16.80
CA LEU A 205 2.72 -17.61 16.66
C LEU A 205 1.89 -18.86 16.98
N MET A 206 2.24 -20.00 16.37
CA MET A 206 1.61 -21.30 16.70
C MET A 206 1.70 -21.66 18.18
N ASP A 207 2.72 -21.16 18.89
CA ASP A 207 2.89 -21.35 20.34
C ASP A 207 1.85 -20.57 21.19
N GLY A 208 0.85 -19.93 20.58
CA GLY A 208 -0.19 -19.16 21.27
C GLY A 208 0.18 -17.71 21.60
N ARG A 209 1.39 -17.26 21.27
CA ARG A 209 1.84 -15.88 21.54
C ARG A 209 1.29 -14.90 20.51
N PRO A 210 0.58 -13.83 20.92
CA PRO A 210 0.12 -12.80 19.99
C PRO A 210 1.29 -11.94 19.51
N LEU A 211 1.36 -11.69 18.19
CA LEU A 211 2.35 -10.78 17.60
C LEU A 211 1.79 -9.37 17.46
N GLY A 212 0.49 -9.27 17.18
CA GLY A 212 -0.24 -8.01 17.12
C GLY A 212 -1.17 -7.91 15.92
N GLN A 213 -1.74 -6.73 15.73
CA GLN A 213 -2.70 -6.45 14.67
C GLN A 213 -2.10 -5.57 13.57
N VAL A 214 -2.49 -5.86 12.34
CA VAL A 214 -2.07 -5.12 11.14
C VAL A 214 -3.32 -4.63 10.44
N VAL A 215 -3.41 -3.31 10.27
CA VAL A 215 -4.50 -2.69 9.51
C VAL A 215 -4.03 -2.44 8.10
N VAL A 216 -4.76 -3.01 7.14
CA VAL A 216 -4.43 -2.94 5.72
C VAL A 216 -5.52 -2.18 4.98
N GLN A 217 -5.10 -1.15 4.25
CA GLN A 217 -5.90 -0.48 3.25
C GLN A 217 -5.80 -1.26 1.93
N LEU A 218 -6.90 -1.79 1.43
CA LEU A 218 -6.98 -2.44 0.13
C LEU A 218 -7.39 -1.44 -0.96
N TYR A 219 -7.04 -1.73 -2.21
CA TYR A 219 -7.23 -0.86 -3.37
C TYR A 219 -7.96 -1.64 -4.47
N THR A 220 -9.30 -1.54 -4.50
CA THR A 220 -10.11 -2.29 -5.48
C THR A 220 -9.77 -1.93 -6.91
N GLU A 221 -9.30 -0.71 -7.14
CA GLU A 221 -8.83 -0.23 -8.43
C GLU A 221 -7.59 -0.96 -8.96
N ALA A 222 -6.79 -1.58 -8.09
CA ALA A 222 -5.54 -2.22 -8.46
C ALA A 222 -5.75 -3.67 -8.86
N ALA A 223 -6.61 -4.40 -8.14
CA ALA A 223 -6.94 -5.80 -8.40
C ALA A 223 -8.30 -6.14 -7.77
N PRO A 224 -9.43 -5.84 -8.44
CA PRO A 224 -10.75 -5.90 -7.82
C PRO A 224 -11.13 -7.29 -7.33
N LEU A 225 -10.85 -8.33 -8.10
CA LEU A 225 -11.17 -9.73 -7.71
C LEU A 225 -10.33 -10.22 -6.52
N VAL A 226 -9.06 -9.81 -6.46
CA VAL A 226 -8.17 -10.14 -5.34
C VAL A 226 -8.66 -9.46 -4.06
N VAL A 227 -8.89 -8.15 -4.14
CA VAL A 227 -9.37 -7.35 -3.01
C VAL A 227 -10.72 -7.85 -2.52
N LEU A 228 -11.65 -8.15 -3.44
CA LEU A 228 -12.96 -8.67 -3.09
C LEU A 228 -12.87 -9.99 -2.31
N GLN A 229 -11.92 -10.87 -2.64
CA GLN A 229 -11.73 -12.11 -1.90
C GLN A 229 -11.21 -11.86 -0.49
N PHE A 230 -10.25 -10.94 -0.31
CA PHE A 230 -9.79 -10.53 1.02
C PHE A 230 -10.95 -10.00 1.86
N VAL A 231 -11.75 -9.10 1.27
CA VAL A 231 -12.92 -8.50 1.93
C VAL A 231 -13.93 -9.57 2.34
N ARG A 232 -14.31 -10.49 1.43
CA ARG A 232 -15.23 -11.59 1.73
C ARG A 232 -14.74 -12.51 2.85
N THR A 233 -13.43 -12.75 2.89
CA THR A 233 -12.83 -13.62 3.91
C THR A 233 -12.87 -12.95 5.28
N CYS A 234 -12.53 -11.65 5.33
CA CYS A 234 -12.55 -10.87 6.57
C CYS A 234 -13.98 -10.60 7.07
N LEU A 235 -14.93 -10.32 6.17
CA LEU A 235 -16.35 -10.18 6.51
C LEU A 235 -16.93 -11.46 7.10
N ALA A 236 -16.52 -12.62 6.58
CA ALA A 236 -16.95 -13.92 7.09
C ALA A 236 -16.11 -14.40 8.29
N GLN A 237 -15.15 -13.60 8.78
CA GLN A 237 -14.23 -13.95 9.87
C GLN A 237 -13.50 -15.30 9.65
N ARG A 238 -13.22 -15.65 8.39
CA ARG A 238 -12.57 -16.91 8.01
C ARG A 238 -11.04 -16.78 8.03
N SER A 239 -10.48 -16.48 9.21
CA SER A 239 -9.03 -16.26 9.39
C SER A 239 -8.19 -17.47 9.00
N HIS A 240 -8.72 -18.69 9.20
CA HIS A 240 -8.09 -19.96 8.85
C HIS A 240 -7.83 -20.14 7.34
N GLU A 241 -8.44 -19.34 6.47
CA GLU A 241 -8.17 -19.36 5.02
C GLU A 241 -6.87 -18.62 4.66
N PHE A 242 -6.33 -17.82 5.57
CA PHE A 242 -5.04 -17.19 5.41
C PHE A 242 -3.93 -18.06 6.01
N ALA A 243 -2.88 -18.26 5.23
CA ALA A 243 -1.70 -18.99 5.70
C ALA A 243 -0.41 -18.29 5.25
N VAL A 244 0.58 -18.28 6.14
CA VAL A 244 1.94 -17.79 5.86
C VAL A 244 2.79 -18.97 5.40
N ARG A 245 3.34 -18.88 4.18
CA ARG A 245 4.11 -19.98 3.55
C ARG A 245 5.61 -19.80 3.72
N ARG A 246 6.12 -18.59 3.46
CA ARG A 246 7.55 -18.28 3.50
C ARG A 246 7.80 -16.88 4.02
N ILE A 247 8.96 -16.66 4.63
CA ILE A 247 9.40 -15.34 5.06
C ILE A 247 10.84 -15.17 4.58
N PHE A 248 11.04 -14.21 3.68
CA PHE A 248 12.34 -13.81 3.17
C PHE A 248 12.76 -12.49 3.84
N PRO A 249 13.65 -12.53 4.84
CA PRO A 249 14.10 -11.33 5.53
C PRO A 249 14.60 -10.26 4.55
N ARG A 250 14.32 -9.00 4.84
CA ARG A 250 14.61 -7.81 4.02
C ARG A 250 13.92 -7.75 2.66
N LEU A 251 13.06 -8.72 2.34
CA LEU A 251 12.29 -8.78 1.10
C LEU A 251 10.79 -8.72 1.40
N TRP A 252 10.18 -9.85 1.76
CA TRP A 252 8.75 -9.95 2.05
C TRP A 252 8.36 -11.21 2.84
N VAL A 253 7.16 -11.18 3.41
CA VAL A 253 6.40 -12.38 3.80
C VAL A 253 5.59 -12.86 2.61
N GLU A 254 5.54 -14.15 2.34
CA GLU A 254 4.62 -14.77 1.39
C GLU A 254 3.52 -15.55 2.11
N GLY A 255 2.29 -15.32 1.67
CA GLY A 255 1.13 -16.06 2.12
C GLY A 255 0.25 -16.48 0.96
N TYR A 256 -0.72 -17.32 1.27
CA TYR A 256 -1.80 -17.65 0.37
C TYR A 256 -3.13 -17.51 1.09
N LEU A 257 -4.13 -17.09 0.34
CA LEU A 257 -5.52 -17.06 0.74
C LEU A 257 -6.24 -18.17 -0.01
N LEU A 258 -6.64 -19.21 0.71
CA LEU A 258 -7.44 -20.28 0.12
C LEU A 258 -8.81 -19.71 -0.24
N SER A 259 -9.29 -20.03 -1.42
CA SER A 259 -10.69 -19.78 -1.73
C SER A 259 -11.50 -21.00 -1.32
N SER A 260 -12.17 -20.94 -0.17
CA SER A 260 -13.19 -21.93 0.16
C SER A 260 -14.45 -21.66 -0.67
N CYS A 261 -14.41 -22.08 -1.93
CA CYS A 261 -15.57 -22.10 -2.80
C CYS A 261 -16.21 -23.49 -2.79
N LYS A 262 -16.50 -24.03 -1.59
CA LYS A 262 -17.50 -25.10 -1.45
C LYS A 262 -18.82 -24.44 -1.05
N ASN A 263 -19.63 -24.08 -2.04
CA ASN A 263 -21.04 -23.84 -1.78
C ASN A 263 -21.65 -25.16 -1.29
N SER A 264 -22.58 -25.11 -0.34
CA SER A 264 -23.35 -26.24 0.21
C SER A 264 -24.22 -27.00 -0.83
N ARG A 265 -24.06 -26.71 -2.12
CA ARG A 265 -24.75 -27.30 -3.26
C ARG A 265 -23.84 -27.94 -4.32
N GLY A 266 -22.53 -28.02 -4.09
CA GLY A 266 -21.61 -28.71 -5.01
C GLY A 266 -21.28 -27.95 -6.31
N GLU A 267 -21.90 -26.81 -6.59
CA GLU A 267 -21.42 -25.90 -7.64
C GLU A 267 -20.25 -25.08 -7.12
N ALA A 268 -19.09 -25.28 -7.75
CA ALA A 268 -17.92 -24.42 -7.60
C ALA A 268 -18.36 -22.96 -7.84
N SER A 269 -18.20 -22.11 -6.82
CA SER A 269 -18.53 -20.70 -6.96
C SER A 269 -17.78 -20.13 -8.17
N SER A 270 -18.53 -19.48 -9.07
CA SER A 270 -18.22 -19.06 -10.46
C SER A 270 -16.96 -18.17 -10.65
N LEU A 271 -16.18 -17.93 -9.60
CA LEU A 271 -14.91 -17.18 -9.64
C LEU A 271 -13.75 -18.17 -9.59
N SER A 272 -13.54 -18.85 -10.72
CA SER A 272 -12.31 -19.60 -10.91
C SER A 272 -11.16 -18.60 -11.00
N TYR A 273 -10.30 -18.53 -9.97
CA TYR A 273 -9.06 -17.77 -10.05
C TYR A 273 -8.11 -18.27 -11.15
N ARG A 274 -8.51 -19.27 -11.94
CA ARG A 274 -7.78 -19.75 -13.12
C ARG A 274 -7.96 -18.85 -14.35
N ASP A 275 -8.95 -17.95 -14.34
CA ASP A 275 -9.17 -17.04 -15.45
C ASP A 275 -8.35 -15.75 -15.31
N PRO A 276 -7.93 -15.12 -16.42
CA PRO A 276 -7.30 -13.81 -16.41
C PRO A 276 -8.19 -12.76 -15.73
N MET A 277 -7.59 -11.87 -14.94
CA MET A 277 -8.31 -10.83 -14.20
C MET A 277 -7.82 -9.42 -14.51
N GLU A 278 -8.67 -8.44 -14.24
CA GLU A 278 -8.30 -7.03 -14.31
C GLU A 278 -7.27 -6.69 -13.24
N PHE A 279 -6.25 -5.93 -13.63
CA PHE A 279 -5.27 -5.37 -12.71
C PHE A 279 -4.70 -4.04 -13.23
N ASP A 280 -4.21 -3.22 -12.30
CA ASP A 280 -3.46 -1.99 -12.60
C ASP A 280 -2.25 -1.86 -11.66
N THR A 281 -1.05 -1.95 -12.24
CA THR A 281 0.22 -1.88 -11.50
C THR A 281 0.57 -0.48 -11.01
N ARG A 282 -0.10 0.56 -11.50
CA ARG A 282 0.29 1.96 -11.27
C ARG A 282 -0.39 2.57 -10.04
N VAL A 283 -1.40 1.89 -9.48
CA VAL A 283 -2.14 2.35 -8.31
C VAL A 283 -1.26 2.39 -7.08
N VAL A 284 -0.59 1.28 -6.76
CA VAL A 284 0.30 1.17 -5.59
C VAL A 284 1.73 0.88 -6.04
N SER A 285 2.62 1.86 -5.86
CA SER A 285 4.02 1.74 -6.25
C SER A 285 4.88 1.03 -5.21
N HIS A 286 5.51 -0.07 -5.61
CA HIS A 286 6.49 -0.79 -4.80
C HIS A 286 7.79 -0.01 -4.52
N ALA A 287 8.15 0.95 -5.37
CA ALA A 287 9.37 1.74 -5.17
C ALA A 287 9.22 2.81 -4.09
N ARG A 288 8.00 3.31 -3.88
CA ARG A 288 7.72 4.42 -2.97
C ARG A 288 7.36 3.95 -1.56
N PHE A 289 6.68 2.80 -1.44
CA PHE A 289 6.13 2.34 -0.17
C PHE A 289 6.68 0.97 0.25
N GLY A 290 7.00 0.83 1.54
CA GLY A 290 7.16 -0.46 2.20
C GLY A 290 5.81 -0.97 2.75
N CYS A 291 5.78 -2.20 3.26
CA CYS A 291 4.57 -2.83 3.79
C CYS A 291 3.41 -2.85 2.77
N VAL A 292 3.73 -3.19 1.51
CA VAL A 292 2.77 -3.29 0.42
C VAL A 292 2.35 -4.74 0.23
N LEU A 293 1.04 -4.97 0.14
CA LEU A 293 0.46 -6.25 -0.28
C LEU A 293 0.47 -6.33 -1.80
N SER A 294 1.04 -7.40 -2.35
CA SER A 294 1.06 -7.62 -3.80
C SER A 294 1.05 -9.07 -4.22
N CYS A 295 0.57 -9.32 -5.44
CA CYS A 295 0.66 -10.59 -6.14
C CYS A 295 1.56 -10.45 -7.38
N ALA A 296 2.05 -11.58 -7.90
CA ALA A 296 2.78 -11.59 -9.16
C ALA A 296 1.84 -11.20 -10.31
N LYS A 297 2.29 -10.32 -11.21
CA LYS A 297 1.51 -9.90 -12.37
C LYS A 297 1.09 -11.07 -13.25
N GLU A 298 1.98 -12.06 -13.40
CA GLU A 298 1.72 -13.29 -14.15
C GLU A 298 0.48 -14.04 -13.64
N PHE A 299 0.23 -14.05 -12.33
CA PHE A 299 -0.96 -14.70 -11.78
C PHE A 299 -2.25 -13.94 -12.09
N CYS A 300 -2.18 -12.61 -12.27
CA CYS A 300 -3.33 -11.85 -12.74
C CYS A 300 -3.61 -12.09 -14.23
N VAL A 301 -2.57 -12.38 -15.03
CA VAL A 301 -2.69 -12.62 -16.48
C VAL A 301 -3.13 -14.06 -16.78
N HIS A 302 -2.57 -15.05 -16.09
CA HIS A 302 -2.77 -16.48 -16.37
C HIS A 302 -3.68 -17.18 -15.36
N GLY A 303 -4.09 -16.47 -14.32
CA GLY A 303 -4.78 -17.05 -13.17
C GLY A 303 -3.81 -17.53 -12.09
N PHE A 304 -4.34 -17.68 -10.88
CA PHE A 304 -3.61 -18.16 -9.72
C PHE A 304 -3.48 -19.68 -9.70
N PRO A 305 -2.28 -20.22 -9.46
CA PRO A 305 -2.06 -21.65 -9.37
C PRO A 305 -2.80 -22.24 -8.16
N GLY A 306 -3.36 -23.44 -8.31
CA GLY A 306 -4.00 -24.18 -7.21
C GLY A 306 -5.30 -23.56 -6.69
N GLY A 307 -5.88 -22.55 -7.35
CA GLY A 307 -7.13 -21.92 -6.93
C GLY A 307 -7.04 -21.12 -5.63
N ALA A 308 -5.82 -20.78 -5.19
CA ALA A 308 -5.56 -19.95 -4.02
C ALA A 308 -4.83 -18.67 -4.44
N ILE A 309 -5.16 -17.55 -3.81
CA ILE A 309 -4.52 -16.27 -4.10
C ILE A 309 -3.18 -16.22 -3.40
N ASN A 310 -2.09 -16.21 -4.16
CA ASN A 310 -0.75 -16.01 -3.65
C ASN A 310 -0.46 -14.52 -3.48
N PHE A 311 -0.12 -14.10 -2.27
CA PHE A 311 0.19 -12.72 -1.97
C PHE A 311 1.48 -12.60 -1.17
N SER A 312 2.04 -11.40 -1.16
CA SER A 312 3.23 -11.07 -0.40
C SER A 312 3.08 -9.72 0.28
N ILE A 313 3.70 -9.54 1.46
CA ILE A 313 3.78 -8.28 2.19
C ILE A 313 5.24 -7.85 2.23
N SER A 314 5.61 -6.78 1.54
CA SER A 314 7.01 -6.31 1.52
C SER A 314 7.43 -5.69 2.85
N PHE A 315 8.67 -5.94 3.31
CA PHE A 315 9.18 -5.27 4.51
C PHE A 315 9.65 -3.84 4.21
N LYS A 316 10.16 -3.62 3.01
CA LYS A 316 10.77 -2.36 2.56
C LYS A 316 10.25 -1.99 1.17
N PRO A 317 10.49 -0.75 0.70
CA PRO A 317 10.29 -0.41 -0.70
C PRO A 317 11.18 -1.29 -1.59
N LEU A 318 10.59 -1.82 -2.66
CA LEU A 318 11.22 -2.75 -3.61
C LEU A 318 11.10 -2.21 -5.04
N PRO A 319 11.99 -1.32 -5.48
CA PRO A 319 11.98 -0.78 -6.84
C PRO A 319 12.07 -1.87 -7.92
N VAL A 320 12.81 -2.95 -7.64
CA VAL A 320 12.98 -4.10 -8.54
C VAL A 320 11.67 -4.85 -8.80
N ALA A 321 10.69 -4.76 -7.89
CA ALA A 321 9.38 -5.37 -8.07
C ALA A 321 8.40 -4.53 -8.89
N MET A 322 8.78 -3.29 -9.26
CA MET A 322 7.93 -2.40 -10.06
C MET A 322 7.62 -3.03 -11.43
N GLY A 323 6.33 -3.06 -11.80
CA GLY A 323 5.87 -3.61 -13.08
C GLY A 323 5.81 -5.14 -13.16
N GLN A 324 6.52 -5.86 -12.28
CA GLN A 324 6.48 -7.32 -12.17
C GLN A 324 5.39 -7.80 -11.20
N ARG A 325 5.00 -6.95 -10.25
CA ARG A 325 3.99 -7.25 -9.23
C ARG A 325 2.89 -6.19 -9.25
N VAL A 326 1.69 -6.63 -8.90
CA VAL A 326 0.52 -5.77 -8.74
C VAL A 326 0.34 -5.50 -7.25
N GLY A 327 0.64 -4.28 -6.83
CA GLY A 327 0.35 -3.81 -5.47
C GLY A 327 -1.13 -3.51 -5.32
N PHE A 328 -1.81 -4.21 -4.41
CA PHE A 328 -3.27 -4.08 -4.21
C PHE A 328 -3.65 -3.71 -2.77
N GLY A 329 -2.68 -3.61 -1.87
CA GLY A 329 -2.91 -3.21 -0.48
C GLY A 329 -1.70 -2.54 0.15
N ARG A 330 -1.93 -1.78 1.21
CA ARG A 330 -0.89 -1.12 2.00
C ARG A 330 -1.21 -1.22 3.48
N VAL A 331 -0.22 -1.58 4.29
CA VAL A 331 -0.33 -1.50 5.74
C VAL A 331 -0.34 -0.03 6.16
N ILE A 332 -1.40 0.38 6.84
CA ILE A 332 -1.56 1.73 7.39
C ILE A 332 -1.27 1.78 8.90
N ARG A 333 -1.39 0.65 9.61
CA ARG A 333 -1.03 0.50 11.03
C ARG A 333 -0.49 -0.91 11.28
N GLY A 334 0.47 -1.06 12.18
CA GLY A 334 1.08 -2.37 12.51
C GLY A 334 2.35 -2.68 11.72
N ASP A 335 3.06 -1.66 11.24
CA ASP A 335 4.39 -1.77 10.65
C ASP A 335 5.40 -2.51 11.56
N LYS A 336 5.37 -2.25 12.87
CA LYS A 336 6.20 -2.97 13.86
C LYS A 336 5.90 -4.47 13.92
N VAL A 337 4.64 -4.86 13.71
CA VAL A 337 4.24 -6.27 13.67
C VAL A 337 4.84 -6.93 12.43
N ILE A 338 4.76 -6.25 11.28
CA ILE A 338 5.39 -6.70 10.03
C ILE A 338 6.91 -6.81 10.20
N GLU A 339 7.57 -5.83 10.81
CA GLU A 339 9.01 -5.89 11.10
C GLU A 339 9.36 -7.07 12.04
N ALA A 340 8.54 -7.33 13.07
CA ALA A 340 8.74 -8.48 13.95
C ALA A 340 8.57 -9.82 13.22
N MET A 341 7.66 -9.91 12.23
CA MET A 341 7.54 -11.11 11.38
C MET A 341 8.82 -11.40 10.60
N GLU A 342 9.60 -10.36 10.22
CA GLU A 342 10.86 -10.51 9.49
C GLU A 342 11.87 -11.39 10.23
N ALA A 343 11.94 -11.24 11.56
CA ALA A 343 12.86 -11.98 12.42
C ALA A 343 12.59 -13.50 12.44
N HIS A 344 11.38 -13.92 12.05
CA HIS A 344 11.02 -15.33 11.99
C HIS A 344 11.40 -16.01 10.67
N GLY A 345 11.90 -15.26 9.68
CA GLY A 345 12.33 -15.80 8.40
C GLY A 345 13.79 -16.22 8.32
N THR A 346 14.12 -16.95 7.27
CA THR A 346 15.51 -17.32 6.92
C THR A 346 15.79 -16.91 5.48
N LYS A 347 17.07 -16.87 5.07
CA LYS A 347 17.45 -16.50 3.70
C LYS A 347 16.78 -17.38 2.63
N ASN A 348 16.46 -18.63 2.96
CA ASN A 348 15.82 -19.58 2.04
C ASN A 348 14.28 -19.51 2.09
N GLY A 349 13.71 -18.58 2.86
CA GLY A 349 12.27 -18.44 3.01
C GLY A 349 11.65 -19.37 4.06
N LYS A 350 12.42 -20.30 4.64
CA LYS A 350 11.92 -21.21 5.68
C LYS A 350 11.59 -20.41 6.94
N ILE A 351 10.44 -20.71 7.52
CA ILE A 351 9.95 -20.07 8.73
C ILE A 351 10.54 -20.80 9.95
N SER A 352 11.15 -20.05 10.86
CA SER A 352 11.73 -20.59 12.10
C SER A 352 10.66 -20.95 13.13
N ARG A 353 9.67 -20.07 13.32
CA ARG A 353 8.49 -20.28 14.17
C ARG A 353 7.24 -20.01 13.34
N PRO A 354 6.34 -20.99 13.14
CA PRO A 354 5.22 -20.80 12.24
C PRO A 354 4.28 -19.69 12.73
N LEU A 355 3.90 -18.80 11.80
CA LEU A 355 2.96 -17.70 12.02
C LEU A 355 1.58 -18.09 11.50
N LEU A 356 0.55 -17.62 12.20
CA LEU A 356 -0.84 -17.79 11.81
C LEU A 356 -1.60 -16.47 11.94
N ILE A 357 -2.67 -16.35 11.14
CA ILE A 357 -3.66 -15.28 11.32
C ILE A 357 -4.73 -15.81 12.25
N THR A 358 -4.77 -15.28 13.47
CA THR A 358 -5.71 -15.72 14.52
C THR A 358 -7.13 -15.23 14.20
N HIS A 359 -7.26 -13.95 13.87
CA HIS A 359 -8.53 -13.28 13.61
C HIS A 359 -8.39 -12.34 12.41
N CYS A 360 -9.47 -12.15 11.67
CA CYS A 360 -9.57 -11.17 10.61
C CYS A 360 -10.95 -10.50 10.60
N GLU A 361 -10.98 -9.22 10.28
CA GLU A 361 -12.20 -8.41 10.30
C GLU A 361 -12.12 -7.27 9.27
N MET A 362 -13.29 -6.72 8.92
CA MET A 362 -13.41 -5.51 8.11
C MET A 362 -13.64 -4.31 9.04
N LEU A 363 -13.01 -3.17 8.72
CA LEU A 363 -13.20 -1.89 9.42
C LEU A 363 -14.24 -1.00 8.78
#